data_AF-A0A3A9VQC9-F1
#
_entry.id   AF-A0A3A9VQC9-F1
#
_cell.length_a   1.000
_cell.length_b   1.000
_cell.length_c   1.000
_cell.angle_alpha   90.00
_cell.angle_beta   90.00
_cell.angle_gamma   90.00
#
_symmetry.space_group_name_H-M   'P 1'
#
loop_
_entity.id
_entity.type
_entity.pdbx_description
1 polymer ?
#
loop_
_entity_poly.entity_id
_entity_poly.type
_entity_poly.pdbx_seq_one_letter_code
_entity_poly.pdbx_strand_id
1 'polypeptide(L)'
;MALVVVAVVGILALPTVGPGNGSLQRRFGPEYDRAVARHDGDVHAARRELSERLRRHGRLRARPLSAEERRQYEAKWRRIQERFVDSPGAALGEADHLLTQLLHDRGYPSDAREHQVAAVSVHHPRHVEAFRTLRLLAAAGAGGAGGTEELREALLRARDLFRDVLDAGPREAGAGRPDERRRLHVRRPRSRQDATTKGGV
;
A
#
# COMPACT_ATOMS: atom_id res chain seq x y z
N MET A 1 -33.78 25.45 -24.39
CA MET A 1 -33.33 24.60 -23.26
C MET A 1 -32.22 23.72 -23.78
N ALA A 2 -30.96 24.14 -23.62
CA ALA A 2 -29.80 23.50 -24.23
C ALA A 2 -28.91 22.87 -23.15
N LEU A 3 -28.69 21.57 -23.33
CA LEU A 3 -27.71 20.64 -22.78
C LEU A 3 -26.52 21.30 -22.01
N VAL A 4 -26.39 20.97 -20.72
CA VAL A 4 -25.15 21.18 -19.97
C VAL A 4 -24.22 20.01 -20.29
N VAL A 5 -23.19 20.29 -21.09
CA VAL A 5 -22.13 19.34 -21.41
C VAL A 5 -21.25 19.17 -20.17
N VAL A 6 -21.28 17.97 -19.59
CA VAL A 6 -20.36 17.53 -18.54
C VAL A 6 -18.97 17.39 -19.16
N ALA A 7 -18.06 18.29 -18.78
CA ALA A 7 -16.66 18.24 -19.19
C ALA A 7 -15.93 17.14 -18.39
N VAL A 8 -15.92 15.91 -18.92
CA VAL A 8 -14.94 14.89 -18.55
C VAL A 8 -13.66 15.18 -19.32
N VAL A 9 -12.75 15.95 -18.72
CA VAL A 9 -11.41 16.12 -19.28
C VAL A 9 -10.56 14.93 -18.84
N GLY A 10 -10.55 13.89 -19.66
CA GLY A 10 -9.54 12.84 -19.61
C GLY A 10 -8.21 13.40 -20.12
N ILE A 11 -7.33 13.82 -19.21
CA ILE A 11 -5.96 14.21 -19.58
C ILE A 11 -5.19 12.93 -19.93
N LEU A 12 -4.99 12.73 -21.23
CA LEU A 12 -4.13 11.70 -21.78
C LEU A 12 -2.67 12.07 -21.48
N ALA A 13 -2.07 11.45 -20.46
CA ALA A 13 -0.66 11.65 -20.13
C ALA A 13 0.24 10.81 -21.07
N LEU A 14 1.07 11.48 -21.86
CA LEU A 14 2.13 10.85 -22.67
C LEU A 14 3.33 10.49 -21.76
N PRO A 15 3.95 9.30 -21.86
CA PRO A 15 5.07 8.93 -21.01
C PRO A 15 6.39 9.53 -21.53
N THR A 16 6.93 10.52 -20.82
CA THR A 16 8.31 11.00 -21.03
C THR A 16 9.29 10.18 -20.19
N VAL A 17 9.96 9.23 -20.84
CA VAL A 17 10.93 8.31 -20.20
C VAL A 17 12.35 8.90 -20.33
N GLY A 18 12.82 9.63 -19.30
CA GLY A 18 14.26 9.88 -19.09
C GLY A 18 14.96 8.66 -18.43
N PRO A 19 16.29 8.66 -18.22
CA PRO A 19 17.00 7.58 -17.54
C PRO A 19 17.34 7.97 -16.09
N GLY A 20 16.86 7.20 -15.09
CA GLY A 20 17.12 7.41 -13.65
C GLY A 20 15.87 7.74 -12.79
N ASN A 21 14.69 7.55 -13.36
CA ASN A 21 13.34 7.96 -12.94
C ASN A 21 12.41 6.78 -12.58
N GLY A 22 12.74 5.55 -13.00
CA GLY A 22 11.87 4.39 -12.84
C GLY A 22 11.64 3.92 -11.40
N SER A 23 12.52 4.25 -10.43
CA SER A 23 12.36 3.73 -9.06
C SER A 23 11.23 4.41 -8.28
N LEU A 24 11.11 5.74 -8.38
CA LEU A 24 10.02 6.50 -7.75
C LEU A 24 8.70 6.26 -8.46
N GLN A 25 8.69 6.30 -9.80
CA GLN A 25 7.47 6.05 -10.56
C GLN A 25 6.96 4.62 -10.35
N ARG A 26 7.83 3.60 -10.35
CA ARG A 26 7.41 2.22 -10.03
C ARG A 26 6.91 2.06 -8.59
N ARG A 27 7.47 2.82 -7.65
CA ARG A 27 7.08 2.74 -6.24
C ARG A 27 5.76 3.43 -5.97
N PHE A 28 5.61 4.67 -6.40
CA PHE A 28 4.43 5.50 -6.14
C PHE A 28 3.29 5.25 -7.14
N GLY A 29 3.59 4.73 -8.33
CA GLY A 29 2.59 4.44 -9.36
C GLY A 29 1.74 5.67 -9.67
N PRO A 30 0.40 5.59 -9.61
CA PRO A 30 -0.49 6.73 -9.88
C PRO A 30 -0.24 7.96 -8.99
N GLU A 31 0.33 7.79 -7.80
CA GLU A 31 0.68 8.92 -6.94
C GLU A 31 1.84 9.75 -7.51
N TYR A 32 2.70 9.15 -8.33
CA TYR A 32 3.71 9.89 -9.08
C TYR A 32 3.07 10.82 -10.09
N ASP A 33 2.16 10.29 -10.90
CA ASP A 33 1.46 11.06 -11.94
C ASP A 33 0.63 12.18 -11.32
N ARG A 34 -0.04 11.91 -10.19
CA ARG A 34 -0.74 12.94 -9.41
C ARG A 34 0.21 14.02 -8.89
N ALA A 35 1.40 13.66 -8.40
CA ALA A 35 2.36 14.64 -7.94
C ALA A 35 2.84 15.54 -9.08
N VAL A 36 3.12 14.99 -10.25
CA VAL A 36 3.48 15.77 -11.46
C VAL A 36 2.36 16.72 -11.84
N ALA A 37 1.11 16.23 -11.87
CA ALA A 37 -0.05 17.07 -12.18
C ALA A 37 -0.26 18.22 -11.19
N ARG A 38 0.04 18.02 -9.89
CA ARG A 38 -0.05 19.08 -8.86
C ARG A 38 1.03 20.16 -8.98
N HIS A 39 2.13 19.87 -9.68
CA HIS A 39 3.21 20.82 -9.95
C HIS A 39 3.18 21.29 -11.40
N ASP A 40 2.00 21.35 -12.02
CA ASP A 40 1.80 21.85 -13.39
C ASP A 40 2.68 21.17 -14.46
N GLY A 41 3.00 19.88 -14.24
CA GLY A 41 3.89 19.11 -15.13
C GLY A 41 5.38 19.17 -14.76
N ASP A 42 5.77 19.92 -13.72
CA ASP A 42 7.16 19.95 -13.23
C ASP A 42 7.52 18.63 -12.53
N VAL A 43 8.18 17.77 -13.31
CA VAL A 43 8.69 16.47 -12.87
C VAL A 43 9.76 16.61 -11.77
N HIS A 44 10.58 17.66 -11.80
CA HIS A 44 11.64 17.84 -10.80
C HIS A 44 11.04 18.21 -9.43
N ALA A 45 10.08 19.13 -9.40
CA ALA A 45 9.34 19.48 -8.19
C ALA A 45 8.62 18.27 -7.59
N ALA A 46 7.89 17.52 -8.40
CA ALA A 46 7.19 16.30 -7.98
C ALA A 46 8.14 15.25 -7.39
N ARG A 47 9.29 15.01 -8.03
CA ARG A 47 10.30 14.05 -7.55
C ARG A 47 10.92 14.49 -6.23
N ARG A 48 11.18 15.79 -6.04
CA ARG A 48 11.69 16.32 -4.77
C ARG A 48 10.69 16.05 -3.64
N GLU A 49 9.42 16.37 -3.86
CA GLU A 49 8.35 16.13 -2.89
C GLU A 49 8.23 14.65 -2.50
N LEU A 50 8.14 13.76 -3.49
CA LEU A 50 8.00 12.31 -3.24
C LEU A 50 9.24 11.73 -2.55
N SER A 51 10.43 12.21 -2.91
CA SER A 51 11.68 11.83 -2.24
C SER A 51 11.69 12.26 -0.78
N GLU A 52 11.19 13.45 -0.47
CA GLU A 52 11.09 13.96 0.89
C GLU A 52 10.08 13.17 1.72
N ARG A 53 8.90 12.86 1.18
CA ARG A 53 7.92 11.97 1.82
C ARG A 53 8.55 10.60 2.11
N LEU A 54 9.30 10.06 1.15
CA LEU A 54 9.99 8.79 1.31
C LEU A 54 11.07 8.85 2.40
N ARG A 55 11.84 9.93 2.48
CA ARG A 55 12.85 10.13 3.52
C ARG A 55 12.20 10.17 4.91
N ARG A 56 11.07 10.88 5.05
CA ARG A 56 10.35 11.02 6.33
C ARG A 56 9.64 9.74 6.78
N HIS A 57 8.91 9.09 5.88
CA HIS A 57 8.02 7.98 6.25
C HIS A 57 8.49 6.60 5.79
N GLY A 58 9.52 6.50 4.95
CA GLY A 58 9.96 5.24 4.34
C GLY A 58 10.55 4.22 5.32
N ARG A 59 11.01 4.67 6.49
CA ARG A 59 11.52 3.80 7.56
C ARG A 59 10.44 3.28 8.51
N LEU A 60 9.20 3.75 8.37
CA LEU A 60 8.09 3.27 9.17
C LEU A 60 7.94 1.75 8.99
N ARG A 61 7.95 1.03 10.10
CA ARG A 61 7.70 -0.42 10.16
C ARG A 61 6.37 -0.63 10.85
N ALA A 62 5.44 -1.22 10.13
CA ALA A 62 4.08 -1.35 10.61
C ALA A 62 4.01 -2.45 11.70
N ARG A 63 3.60 -2.12 12.94
CA ARG A 63 3.46 -3.03 14.10
C ARG A 63 2.52 -4.24 13.83
N PRO A 64 2.95 -5.51 13.89
CA PRO A 64 2.03 -6.62 13.65
C PRO A 64 0.81 -6.56 14.58
N LEU A 65 -0.37 -6.85 14.04
CA LEU A 65 -1.58 -7.06 14.82
C LEU A 65 -1.70 -8.53 15.22
N SER A 66 -2.13 -8.78 16.45
CA SER A 66 -2.58 -10.10 16.89
C SER A 66 -3.79 -10.57 16.08
N ALA A 67 -4.03 -11.88 16.09
CA ALA A 67 -5.21 -12.45 15.43
C ALA A 67 -6.52 -11.92 16.02
N GLU A 68 -6.54 -11.58 17.31
CA GLU A 68 -7.71 -11.01 17.97
C GLU A 68 -7.95 -9.55 17.54
N GLU A 69 -6.91 -8.69 17.55
CA GLU A 69 -7.03 -7.33 17.02
C GLU A 69 -7.54 -7.33 15.57
N ARG A 70 -7.01 -8.23 14.72
CA ARG A 70 -7.46 -8.39 13.33
C ARG A 70 -8.96 -8.72 13.25
N ARG A 71 -9.42 -9.72 13.99
CA ARG A 71 -10.86 -10.10 14.04
C ARG A 71 -11.75 -8.95 14.50
N GLN A 72 -11.29 -8.17 15.48
CA GLN A 72 -12.04 -7.02 15.97
C GLN A 72 -12.17 -5.92 14.90
N TYR A 73 -11.10 -5.60 14.19
CA TYR A 73 -11.16 -4.64 13.08
C TYR A 73 -12.07 -5.12 11.95
N GLU A 74 -12.00 -6.39 11.56
CA GLU A 74 -12.90 -6.96 10.55
C GLU A 74 -14.36 -6.90 10.98
N ALA A 75 -14.66 -7.21 12.25
CA ALA A 75 -16.01 -7.12 12.78
C ALA A 75 -16.53 -5.68 12.77
N LYS A 76 -15.69 -4.71 13.14
CA LYS A 76 -16.04 -3.28 13.04
C LYS A 76 -16.31 -2.86 11.60
N TRP A 77 -15.47 -3.28 10.65
CA TRP A 77 -15.69 -3.00 9.22
C TRP A 77 -17.02 -3.57 8.72
N ARG A 78 -17.35 -4.82 9.07
CA ARG A 78 -18.63 -5.45 8.68
C ARG A 78 -19.83 -4.64 9.17
N ARG A 79 -19.82 -4.19 10.42
CA ARG A 79 -20.90 -3.35 10.99
C ARG A 79 -21.07 -2.02 10.25
N ILE A 80 -19.97 -1.42 9.80
CA ILE A 80 -20.02 -0.19 9.00
C ILE A 80 -20.71 -0.46 7.65
N GLN A 81 -20.41 -1.59 7.01
CA GLN A 81 -21.06 -1.97 5.75
C GLN A 81 -22.55 -2.21 5.90
N GLU A 82 -22.97 -2.84 7.01
CA GLU A 82 -24.39 -3.02 7.34
C GLU A 82 -25.08 -1.66 7.54
N ARG A 83 -24.47 -0.76 8.32
CA ARG A 83 -24.99 0.60 8.56
C ARG A 83 -25.08 1.46 7.31
N PHE A 84 -24.25 1.21 6.30
CA PHE A 84 -24.27 1.98 5.06
C PHE A 84 -25.62 1.94 4.35
N VAL A 85 -26.37 0.85 4.48
CA VAL A 85 -27.71 0.70 3.86
C VAL A 85 -28.68 1.75 4.42
N ASP A 86 -28.65 1.96 5.73
CA ASP A 86 -29.56 2.88 6.42
C ASP A 86 -29.02 4.31 6.47
N SER A 87 -27.71 4.47 6.59
CA SER A 87 -27.06 5.77 6.76
C SER A 87 -25.69 5.84 6.07
N PRO A 88 -25.64 6.06 4.75
CA PRO A 88 -24.41 6.09 3.96
C PRO A 88 -23.37 7.08 4.48
N GLY A 89 -23.78 8.32 4.80
CA GLY A 89 -22.88 9.36 5.28
C GLY A 89 -22.25 9.03 6.63
N ALA A 90 -23.05 8.50 7.57
CA ALA A 90 -22.55 8.08 8.88
C ALA A 90 -21.56 6.91 8.76
N ALA A 91 -21.87 5.93 7.91
CA ALA A 91 -20.98 4.81 7.64
C ALA A 91 -19.62 5.24 7.08
N LEU A 92 -19.56 6.26 6.22
CA LEU A 92 -18.30 6.82 5.72
C LEU A 92 -17.47 7.48 6.83
N GLY A 93 -18.12 8.26 7.70
CA GLY A 93 -17.45 8.85 8.87
C GLY A 93 -16.84 7.77 9.76
N GLU A 94 -17.61 6.72 10.04
CA GLU A 94 -17.12 5.58 10.83
C GLU A 94 -15.98 4.82 10.14
N ALA A 95 -16.02 4.68 8.81
CA ALA A 95 -14.93 4.08 8.04
C ALA A 95 -13.64 4.92 8.12
N ASP A 96 -13.73 6.24 7.99
CA ASP A 96 -12.57 7.14 8.13
C ASP A 96 -11.95 7.06 9.53
N HIS A 97 -12.80 7.05 10.58
CA HIS A 97 -12.34 6.88 11.95
C HIS A 97 -11.69 5.52 12.17
N LEU A 98 -12.33 4.43 11.74
CA LEU A 98 -11.79 3.08 11.89
C LEU A 98 -10.44 2.92 11.20
N LEU A 99 -10.31 3.45 9.99
CA LEU A 99 -9.08 3.39 9.21
C LEU A 99 -7.96 4.25 9.84
N THR A 100 -8.31 5.43 10.38
CA THR A 100 -7.39 6.28 11.12
C THR A 100 -6.85 5.57 12.37
N GLN A 101 -7.74 4.91 13.13
CA GLN A 101 -7.36 4.11 14.30
C GLN A 101 -6.49 2.92 13.91
N LEU A 102 -6.87 2.19 12.85
CA LEU A 102 -6.06 1.09 12.34
C LEU A 102 -4.66 1.57 11.96
N LEU A 103 -4.54 2.64 11.17
CA LEU A 103 -3.25 3.21 10.79
C LEU A 103 -2.42 3.60 12.03
N HIS A 104 -3.02 4.28 13.00
CA HIS A 104 -2.36 4.63 14.26
C HIS A 104 -1.83 3.39 15.00
N ASP A 105 -2.68 2.36 15.18
CA ASP A 105 -2.30 1.15 15.89
C ASP A 105 -1.25 0.33 15.13
N ARG A 106 -1.16 0.55 13.81
CA ARG A 106 -0.10 0.03 12.94
C ARG A 106 1.18 0.88 13.01
N GLY A 107 1.18 2.02 13.69
CA GLY A 107 2.33 2.90 13.93
C GLY A 107 2.43 4.10 12.98
N TYR A 108 1.43 4.34 12.12
CA TYR A 108 1.39 5.52 11.26
C TYR A 108 1.15 6.80 12.07
N PRO A 109 1.64 7.96 11.59
CA PRO A 109 1.37 9.24 12.25
C PRO A 109 -0.13 9.54 12.34
N SER A 110 -0.52 10.17 13.45
CA SER A 110 -1.89 10.57 13.79
C SER A 110 -2.02 12.05 14.17
N ASP A 111 -0.90 12.78 14.17
CA ASP A 111 -0.75 14.16 14.59
C ASP A 111 -1.31 15.17 13.58
N ALA A 112 -1.09 14.93 12.28
CA ALA A 112 -1.66 15.74 11.21
C ALA A 112 -2.16 14.92 10.03
N ARG A 113 -3.24 15.40 9.41
CA ARG A 113 -3.87 14.78 8.23
C ARG A 113 -2.86 14.60 7.09
N GLU A 114 -2.05 15.61 6.84
CA GLU A 114 -1.06 15.64 5.77
C GLU A 114 0.05 14.61 6.02
N HIS A 115 0.50 14.46 7.27
CA HIS A 115 1.50 13.47 7.65
C HIS A 115 0.98 12.05 7.48
N GLN A 116 -0.28 11.80 7.85
CA GLN A 116 -0.89 10.49 7.66
C GLN A 116 -1.06 10.14 6.18
N VAL A 117 -1.57 11.07 5.36
CA VAL A 117 -1.67 10.88 3.90
C VAL A 117 -0.29 10.67 3.26
N ALA A 118 0.72 11.43 3.69
CA ALA A 118 2.09 11.25 3.21
C ALA A 118 2.65 9.87 3.56
N ALA A 119 2.41 9.37 4.78
CA ALA A 119 2.80 8.02 5.17
C ALA A 119 2.06 6.93 4.37
N VAL A 120 0.73 7.05 4.21
CA VAL A 120 -0.07 6.13 3.36
C VAL A 120 0.44 6.16 1.92
N SER A 121 0.79 7.31 1.37
CA SER A 121 1.34 7.42 0.00
C SER A 121 2.64 6.63 -0.21
N VAL A 122 3.44 6.45 0.85
CA VAL A 122 4.75 5.77 0.77
C VAL A 122 4.62 4.25 0.88
N HIS A 123 3.64 3.77 1.66
CA HIS A 123 3.48 2.34 1.99
C HIS A 123 2.31 1.67 1.25
N HIS A 124 1.26 2.43 0.97
CA HIS A 124 0.05 1.99 0.27
C HIS A 124 -0.26 2.91 -0.95
N PRO A 125 0.72 3.13 -1.86
CA PRO A 125 0.64 4.11 -2.94
C PRO A 125 -0.54 3.89 -3.90
N ARG A 126 -0.99 2.65 -4.07
CA ARG A 126 -2.14 2.31 -4.93
C ARG A 126 -3.49 2.70 -4.32
N HIS A 127 -3.53 2.90 -3.01
CA HIS A 127 -4.74 3.09 -2.24
C HIS A 127 -4.86 4.48 -1.60
N VAL A 128 -3.82 5.30 -1.69
CA VAL A 128 -3.82 6.67 -1.12
C VAL A 128 -4.92 7.55 -1.69
N GLU A 129 -5.33 7.33 -2.94
CA GLU A 129 -6.45 8.07 -3.53
C GLU A 129 -7.75 7.75 -2.80
N ALA A 130 -8.04 6.47 -2.61
CA ALA A 130 -9.22 6.02 -1.88
C ALA A 130 -9.25 6.61 -0.47
N PHE A 131 -8.10 6.72 0.19
CA PHE A 131 -7.99 7.36 1.49
C PHE A 131 -8.36 8.84 1.46
N ARG A 132 -7.85 9.59 0.47
CA ARG A 132 -8.17 11.02 0.33
C ARG A 132 -9.65 11.22 0.04
N THR A 133 -10.23 10.43 -0.85
CA THR A 133 -11.66 10.48 -1.22
C THR A 133 -12.54 10.15 -0.03
N LEU A 134 -12.26 9.05 0.68
CA LEU A 134 -12.99 8.68 1.90
C LEU A 134 -13.01 9.84 2.90
N ARG A 135 -11.83 10.41 3.18
CA ARG A 135 -11.69 11.46 4.18
C ARG A 135 -12.32 12.79 3.74
N LEU A 136 -12.34 13.08 2.44
CA LEU A 136 -13.04 14.24 1.89
C LEU A 136 -14.55 14.09 2.11
N LEU A 137 -15.12 12.96 1.71
CA LEU A 137 -16.55 12.69 1.80
C LEU A 137 -17.03 12.55 3.25
N ALA A 138 -16.24 11.90 4.10
CA ALA A 138 -16.50 11.81 5.54
C ALA A 138 -16.55 13.20 6.21
N ALA A 139 -15.68 14.13 5.80
CA ALA A 139 -15.69 15.50 6.31
C ALA A 139 -16.87 16.34 5.78
N ALA A 140 -17.34 16.06 4.56
CA ALA A 140 -18.51 16.73 3.98
C ALA A 140 -19.83 16.27 4.64
N GLY A 141 -19.86 15.06 5.22
CA GLY A 141 -21.03 14.49 5.89
C GLY A 141 -22.19 14.22 4.94
N ALA A 142 -23.39 14.04 5.49
CA ALA A 142 -24.61 13.69 4.73
C ALA A 142 -25.13 14.83 3.82
N GLY A 143 -24.63 16.05 3.98
CA GLY A 143 -25.01 17.23 3.17
C GLY A 143 -24.06 17.52 2.01
N GLY A 144 -23.01 16.71 1.82
CA GLY A 144 -22.06 16.85 0.72
C GLY A 144 -22.69 16.49 -0.63
N ALA A 145 -22.20 17.11 -1.71
CA ALA A 145 -22.73 17.02 -3.08
C ALA A 145 -22.52 15.65 -3.78
N GLY A 146 -22.43 14.55 -3.03
CA GLY A 146 -22.24 13.21 -3.57
C GLY A 146 -23.48 12.35 -3.40
N GLY A 147 -23.94 11.74 -4.49
CA GLY A 147 -25.01 10.75 -4.44
C GLY A 147 -24.57 9.49 -3.68
N THR A 148 -25.53 8.70 -3.19
CA THR A 148 -25.26 7.45 -2.46
C THR A 148 -24.31 6.49 -3.19
N GLU A 149 -24.31 6.49 -4.52
CA GLU A 149 -23.40 5.67 -5.32
C GLU A 149 -21.93 6.12 -5.20
N GLU A 150 -21.66 7.43 -5.15
CA GLU A 150 -20.30 7.93 -4.92
C GLU A 150 -19.80 7.51 -3.53
N LEU A 151 -20.66 7.60 -2.52
CA LEU A 151 -20.34 7.14 -1.17
C LEU A 151 -20.07 5.63 -1.16
N ARG A 152 -20.84 4.85 -1.91
CA ARG A 152 -20.65 3.40 -2.05
C ARG A 152 -19.29 3.09 -2.68
N GLU A 153 -18.96 3.74 -3.80
CA GLU A 153 -17.67 3.56 -4.47
C GLU A 153 -16.50 3.91 -3.54
N ALA A 154 -16.60 5.02 -2.82
CA ALA A 154 -15.59 5.44 -1.86
C ALA A 154 -15.40 4.40 -0.75
N LEU A 155 -16.49 3.87 -0.19
CA LEU A 155 -16.43 2.84 0.85
C LEU A 155 -15.80 1.53 0.33
N LEU A 156 -16.12 1.13 -0.91
CA LEU A 156 -15.54 -0.06 -1.53
C LEU A 156 -14.03 0.08 -1.74
N ARG A 157 -13.57 1.21 -2.30
CA ARG A 157 -12.14 1.46 -2.49
C ARG A 157 -11.39 1.61 -1.15
N ALA A 158 -12.04 2.19 -0.15
CA ALA A 158 -11.50 2.26 1.21
C ALA A 158 -11.34 0.88 1.85
N ARG A 159 -12.21 -0.09 1.53
CA ARG A 159 -12.07 -1.48 1.99
C ARG A 159 -10.78 -2.12 1.53
N ASP A 160 -10.36 -1.84 0.29
CA ASP A 160 -9.12 -2.41 -0.24
C ASP A 160 -7.90 -1.87 0.52
N LEU A 161 -7.89 -0.57 0.84
CA LEU A 161 -6.88 0.01 1.73
C LEU A 161 -6.92 -0.61 3.12
N PHE A 162 -8.12 -0.73 3.70
CA PHE A 162 -8.31 -1.32 5.03
C PHE A 162 -7.70 -2.73 5.10
N ARG A 163 -7.98 -3.58 4.10
CA ARG A 163 -7.41 -4.94 4.01
C ARG A 163 -5.89 -4.90 3.87
N ASP A 164 -5.35 -4.07 3.00
CA ASP A 164 -3.90 -3.96 2.78
C ASP A 164 -3.17 -3.49 4.07
N VAL A 165 -3.76 -2.56 4.83
CA VAL A 165 -3.21 -2.10 6.11
C VAL A 165 -3.34 -3.17 7.20
N LEU A 166 -4.48 -3.88 7.23
CA LEU A 166 -4.76 -4.96 8.17
C LEU A 166 -3.77 -6.13 8.00
N ASP A 167 -3.50 -6.48 6.74
CA ASP A 167 -2.64 -7.59 6.36
C ASP A 167 -1.16 -7.24 6.30
N ALA A 168 -0.81 -5.95 6.32
CA ALA A 168 0.55 -5.53 6.50
C ALA A 168 1.15 -6.28 7.71
N GLY A 169 2.27 -6.95 7.51
CA GLY A 169 3.07 -7.58 8.56
C GLY A 169 4.49 -7.05 8.50
N PRO A 170 5.37 -7.48 9.41
CA PRO A 170 6.80 -7.34 9.18
C PRO A 170 7.07 -8.00 7.82
N ARG A 171 7.40 -7.20 6.79
CA ARG A 171 8.10 -7.75 5.63
C ARG A 171 9.39 -8.29 6.24
N GLU A 172 9.48 -9.61 6.42
CA GLU A 172 10.72 -10.25 6.85
C GLU A 172 11.82 -9.79 5.89
N ALA A 173 12.63 -8.86 6.38
CA ALA A 173 13.83 -8.46 5.70
C ALA A 173 14.80 -9.63 5.85
N GLY A 174 14.77 -10.55 4.87
CA GLY A 174 15.76 -11.61 4.74
C GLY A 174 15.43 -12.91 5.46
N ALA A 175 14.45 -13.66 4.93
CA ALA A 175 14.67 -15.11 4.86
C ALA A 175 15.76 -15.34 3.80
N GLY A 176 17.01 -15.22 4.24
CA GLY A 176 18.16 -15.65 3.48
C GLY A 176 17.90 -17.08 3.03
N ARG A 177 17.86 -17.28 1.71
CA ARG A 177 17.91 -18.61 1.12
C ARG A 177 19.08 -19.34 1.81
N PRO A 178 18.86 -20.51 2.43
CA PRO A 178 19.95 -21.28 2.99
C PRO A 178 20.94 -21.57 1.87
N ASP A 179 22.21 -21.31 2.15
CA ASP A 179 23.33 -21.60 1.27
C ASP A 179 23.27 -23.06 0.79
N GLU A 180 22.80 -23.26 -0.44
CA GLU A 180 22.71 -24.54 -1.12
C GLU A 180 24.10 -25.03 -1.59
N ARG A 181 25.19 -24.42 -1.13
CA ARG A 181 26.57 -24.85 -1.42
C ARG A 181 27.13 -25.85 -0.41
N ARG A 182 26.43 -26.14 0.70
CA ARG A 182 26.89 -27.09 1.72
C ARG A 182 26.24 -28.48 1.64
N ARG A 183 26.02 -29.02 0.44
CA ARG A 183 25.57 -30.42 0.24
C ARG A 183 26.42 -31.28 -0.69
N LEU A 184 27.55 -30.79 -1.18
CA LEU A 184 28.57 -31.64 -1.82
C LEU A 184 29.67 -32.02 -0.83
N HIS A 185 29.31 -32.67 0.27
CA HIS A 185 30.28 -33.33 1.16
C HIS A 185 29.62 -34.44 2.00
N VAL A 186 29.11 -35.49 1.37
CA VAL A 186 29.01 -36.81 2.02
C VAL A 186 29.38 -37.91 1.04
N ARG A 187 30.47 -38.57 1.40
CA ARG A 187 31.15 -39.75 0.84
C ARG A 187 30.22 -40.96 0.66
N ARG A 188 30.59 -41.86 -0.26
CA ARG A 188 30.61 -43.34 -0.07
C ARG A 188 31.15 -44.05 -1.33
N PRO A 189 31.55 -45.34 -1.25
CA PRO A 189 32.56 -45.95 -0.38
C PRO A 189 33.67 -46.66 -1.19
N ARG A 190 34.72 -47.09 -0.49
CA ARG A 190 35.75 -48.01 -0.99
C ARG A 190 35.12 -49.36 -1.37
N SER A 191 35.40 -49.83 -2.57
CA SER A 191 35.38 -51.26 -2.92
C SER A 191 36.80 -51.78 -2.91
N ARG A 192 37.00 -52.82 -2.10
CA ARG A 192 38.23 -53.57 -1.84
C ARG A 192 38.32 -54.72 -2.86
N GLN A 193 39.53 -55.29 -2.97
CA GLN A 193 39.88 -56.61 -3.54
C GLN A 193 40.12 -56.64 -5.07
N ASP A 194 41.16 -57.26 -5.62
CA ASP A 194 42.18 -58.17 -5.08
C ASP A 194 43.45 -58.22 -5.95
N ALA A 195 44.55 -58.68 -5.33
CA ALA A 195 45.70 -59.44 -5.86
C ALA A 195 46.46 -58.91 -7.10
N THR A 196 47.79 -58.89 -7.17
CA THR A 196 48.66 -60.07 -7.03
C THR A 196 50.13 -59.65 -6.99
N THR A 197 50.89 -60.41 -6.20
CA THR A 197 52.35 -60.62 -6.11
C THR A 197 53.20 -60.45 -7.39
N LYS A 198 54.35 -59.75 -7.27
CA LYS A 198 55.75 -60.15 -7.59
C LYS A 198 56.60 -58.86 -7.68
N GLY A 199 57.66 -58.70 -6.89
CA GLY A 199 59.04 -59.19 -7.17
C GLY A 199 59.73 -58.21 -8.13
N GLY A 200 60.92 -57.64 -7.92
CA GLY A 200 61.99 -57.79 -6.95
C GLY A 200 63.16 -56.93 -7.44
N VAL A 201 64.16 -56.77 -6.56
CA VAL A 201 65.48 -56.13 -6.73
C VAL A 201 65.49 -54.60 -6.82
#